data_AF-A0A520DCP4-F1
#
_entry.id   AF-A0A520DCP4-F1
#
_cell.length_a   1.000
_cell.length_b   1.000
_cell.length_c   1.000
_cell.angle_alpha   90.00
_cell.angle_beta   90.00
_cell.angle_gamma   90.00
#
_symmetry.space_group_name_H-M   'P 1'
#
loop_
_entity.id
_entity.type
_entity.pdbx_description
1 polymer ?
#
loop_
_entity_poly.entity_id
_entity_poly.type
_entity_poly.pdbx_seq_one_letter_code
_entity_poly.pdbx_strand_id
1 'polypeptide(L)'
;KVDYTIMKDGEPTILVECKHHADNLDINDSRLSKYFRKTKAKYGLLTNGLDYRFYTEKMVKSKKNQEPLFEFNIRDTKAATIAKLLEEHKDYFNVNKDNIAV
;
A
#
# COMPACT_ATOMS: atom_id res chain seq x y z
N LYS A 1 10.04 -11.38 7.76
CA LYS A 1 9.65 -11.73 6.39
C LYS A 1 8.36 -10.94 6.10
N VAL A 2 8.13 -10.42 4.89
CA VAL A 2 6.78 -10.05 4.43
C VAL A 2 6.20 -11.26 3.70
N ASP A 3 4.89 -11.34 3.58
CA ASP A 3 4.26 -12.54 3.02
C ASP A 3 4.44 -12.60 1.51
N TYR A 4 4.24 -11.46 0.83
CA TYR A 4 4.47 -11.35 -0.60
C TYR A 4 5.14 -10.01 -0.96
N THR A 5 5.74 -10.00 -2.15
CA THR A 5 6.30 -8.80 -2.77
C THR A 5 5.93 -8.78 -4.24
N ILE A 6 5.37 -7.68 -4.71
CA ILE A 6 5.16 -7.43 -6.14
C ILE A 6 6.42 -6.80 -6.69
N MET A 7 7.01 -7.46 -7.68
CA MET A 7 8.23 -7.03 -8.36
C MET A 7 7.89 -6.31 -9.66
N LYS A 8 8.65 -5.27 -10.00
CA LYS A 8 8.61 -4.61 -11.30
C LYS A 8 10.05 -4.36 -11.75
N ASP A 9 10.39 -4.76 -12.96
CA ASP A 9 11.73 -4.58 -13.54
C ASP A 9 12.86 -5.13 -12.64
N GLY A 10 12.59 -6.26 -11.96
CA GLY A 10 13.53 -6.90 -11.04
C GLY A 10 13.62 -6.25 -9.64
N GLU A 11 12.89 -5.17 -9.37
CA GLU A 11 12.93 -4.43 -8.12
C GLU A 11 11.61 -4.55 -7.32
N PRO A 12 11.67 -4.64 -5.98
CA PRO A 12 10.48 -4.71 -5.15
C PRO A 12 9.72 -3.38 -5.22
N THR A 13 8.44 -3.42 -5.58
CA THR A 13 7.60 -2.24 -5.76
C THR A 13 6.53 -2.12 -4.69
N ILE A 14 5.84 -3.22 -4.39
CA ILE A 14 4.78 -3.30 -3.36
C ILE A 14 5.09 -4.43 -2.40
N LEU A 15 5.13 -4.14 -1.12
CA LEU A 15 5.22 -5.15 -0.05
C LEU A 15 3.81 -5.53 0.40
N VAL A 16 3.53 -6.80 0.65
CA VAL A 16 2.23 -7.26 1.12
C VAL A 16 2.39 -8.03 2.43
N GLU A 17 1.64 -7.59 3.44
CA GLU A 17 1.50 -8.27 4.72
C GLU A 17 0.04 -8.65 4.95
N CYS A 18 -0.17 -9.93 5.24
CA CYS A 18 -1.46 -10.50 5.58
C CYS A 18 -1.52 -10.77 7.08
N LYS A 19 -2.65 -10.42 7.71
CA LYS A 19 -3.00 -10.77 9.08
C LYS A 19 -4.13 -11.81 9.07
N HIS A 20 -4.42 -12.39 10.23
CA HIS A 20 -5.57 -13.26 10.36
C HIS A 20 -6.87 -12.45 10.16
N HIS A 21 -7.92 -13.05 9.60
CA HIS A 21 -9.15 -12.33 9.22
C HIS A 21 -9.87 -11.62 10.38
N ALA A 22 -9.65 -12.09 11.61
CA ALA A 22 -10.23 -11.50 12.82
C ALA A 22 -9.31 -10.45 13.49
N ASP A 23 -8.10 -10.24 12.96
CA ASP A 23 -7.17 -9.26 13.50
C ASP A 23 -7.47 -7.86 12.96
N ASN A 24 -7.23 -6.87 13.83
CA ASN A 24 -7.22 -5.47 13.43
C ASN A 24 -5.93 -5.12 12.68
N LEU A 25 -6.03 -4.18 11.74
CA LEU A 25 -4.90 -3.72 10.95
C LEU A 25 -4.24 -2.50 11.58
N ASP A 26 -3.20 -2.72 12.39
CA ASP A 26 -2.35 -1.64 12.92
C ASP A 26 -0.99 -1.58 12.20
N ILE A 27 -0.69 -0.45 11.56
CA ILE A 27 0.56 -0.22 10.86
C ILE A 27 1.77 -0.13 11.81
N ASN A 28 1.56 0.16 13.09
CA ASN A 28 2.62 0.21 14.10
C ASN A 28 3.12 -1.19 14.49
N ASP A 29 2.20 -2.16 14.54
CA ASP A 29 2.51 -3.57 14.76
C ASP A 29 2.76 -4.35 13.45
N SER A 30 2.65 -3.66 12.31
CA SER A 30 2.96 -4.23 11.01
C SER A 30 4.47 -4.35 10.78
N ARG A 31 4.84 -5.46 10.13
CA ARG A 31 6.19 -5.71 9.63
C ARG A 31 6.54 -4.78 8.47
N LEU A 32 5.58 -4.27 7.70
CA LEU A 32 5.80 -3.33 6.59
C LEU A 32 6.71 -2.16 6.99
N SER A 33 6.49 -1.59 8.18
CA SER A 33 7.30 -0.48 8.71
C SER A 33 8.80 -0.78 8.77
N LYS A 34 9.16 -2.03 9.11
CA LYS A 34 10.54 -2.51 9.18
C LYS A 34 11.11 -2.77 7.78
N TYR A 35 10.27 -3.21 6.84
CA TYR A 35 10.69 -3.58 5.49
C TYR A 35 10.82 -2.38 4.54
N PHE A 36 10.04 -1.32 4.73
CA PHE A 36 10.24 -0.05 4.02
C PHE A 36 11.63 0.58 4.26
N ARG A 37 12.31 0.21 5.35
CA ARG A 37 13.69 0.66 5.62
C ARG A 37 14.75 -0.20 4.94
N LYS A 38 14.41 -1.42 4.51
CA LYS A 38 15.35 -2.44 4.01
C LYS A 38 15.20 -2.74 2.52
N THR A 39 14.24 -2.12 1.85
CA THR A 39 13.89 -2.39 0.46
C THR A 39 13.67 -1.08 -0.30
N LYS A 40 13.70 -1.14 -1.64
CA LYS A 40 13.36 -0.02 -2.51
C LYS A 40 11.86 0.13 -2.77
N ALA A 41 11.02 -0.70 -2.14
CA ALA A 41 9.58 -0.66 -2.32
C ALA A 41 9.00 0.67 -1.85
N LYS A 42 8.20 1.29 -2.72
CA LYS A 42 7.58 2.60 -2.46
C LYS A 42 6.21 2.47 -1.79
N TYR A 43 5.55 1.32 -1.97
CA TYR A 43 4.19 1.06 -1.47
C TYR A 43 4.11 -0.22 -0.66
N GLY A 44 3.08 -0.31 0.17
CA GLY A 44 2.80 -1.48 1.00
C GLY A 44 1.30 -1.67 1.17
N LEU A 45 0.88 -2.93 1.24
CA LEU A 45 -0.49 -3.36 1.51
C LEU A 45 -0.50 -4.15 2.82
N LEU A 46 -1.32 -3.70 3.77
CA LEU A 46 -1.67 -4.43 4.98
C LEU A 46 -3.13 -4.90 4.85
N THR A 47 -3.39 -6.20 5.02
CA THR A 47 -4.74 -6.75 4.87
C THR A 47 -5.01 -7.92 5.80
N ASN A 48 -6.26 -8.11 6.19
CA ASN A 48 -6.76 -9.32 6.87
C ASN A 48 -7.65 -10.16 5.92
N GLY A 49 -7.67 -9.83 4.63
CA GLY A 49 -8.54 -10.46 3.62
C GLY A 49 -9.95 -9.87 3.53
N LEU A 50 -10.34 -8.99 4.45
CA LEU A 50 -11.59 -8.22 4.37
C LEU A 50 -11.30 -6.75 4.10
N ASP A 51 -10.42 -6.17 4.90
CA ASP A 51 -9.95 -4.80 4.77
C ASP A 51 -8.59 -4.76 4.06
N TYR A 52 -8.42 -3.80 3.16
CA TYR A 52 -7.21 -3.60 2.38
C TYR A 52 -6.71 -2.18 2.59
N ARG A 53 -5.56 -2.01 3.22
CA ARG A 53 -4.99 -0.70 3.58
C ARG A 53 -3.65 -0.47 2.88
N PHE A 54 -3.59 0.57 2.06
CA PHE A 54 -2.39 0.94 1.30
C PHE A 54 -1.60 2.04 2.00
N TYR A 55 -0.28 1.91 1.99
CA TYR A 55 0.65 2.86 2.60
C TYR A 55 1.79 3.19 1.64
N THR A 56 2.33 4.41 1.78
CA THR A 56 3.61 4.75 1.16
C THR A 56 4.74 4.64 2.18
N GLU A 57 5.94 4.34 1.68
CA GLU A 57 7.17 4.33 2.47
C GLU A 57 7.38 5.64 3.24
N LYS A 58 7.09 6.80 2.61
CA LYS A 58 7.19 8.13 3.23
C LYS A 58 6.24 8.29 4.43
N MET A 59 4.98 7.86 4.30
CA MET A 59 4.00 7.95 5.40
C MET A 59 4.47 7.17 6.61
N VAL A 60 4.87 5.91 6.40
CA VAL A 60 5.28 5.01 7.49
C VAL A 60 6.60 5.45 8.12
N LYS A 61 7.54 6.00 7.35
CA LYS A 61 8.79 6.56 7.91
C LYS A 61 8.56 7.84 8.70
N SER A 62 7.65 8.70 8.25
CA SER A 62 7.37 9.98 8.91
C SER A 62 6.78 9.83 10.31
N LYS A 63 6.07 8.71 10.57
CA LYS A 63 5.29 8.45 11.80
C LYS A 63 4.27 9.54 12.16
N LYS A 64 4.03 10.52 11.29
CA LYS A 64 3.12 11.65 11.52
C LYS A 64 1.72 11.41 10.98
N ASN A 65 1.58 10.55 9.97
CA ASN A 65 0.30 10.14 9.39
C ASN A 65 0.25 8.61 9.31
N GLN A 66 -0.60 8.01 10.13
CA GLN A 66 -0.79 6.56 10.21
C GLN A 66 -2.05 6.08 9.51
N GLU A 67 -2.88 7.01 9.05
CA GLU A 67 -4.00 6.70 8.17
C GLU A 67 -3.50 6.12 6.84
N PRO A 68 -4.17 5.11 6.29
CA PRO A 68 -3.82 4.57 4.98
C PRO A 68 -4.03 5.62 3.90
N LEU A 69 -3.21 5.57 2.84
CA LEU A 69 -3.38 6.39 1.64
C LEU A 69 -4.73 6.09 0.99
N PHE A 70 -5.09 4.81 1.03
CA PHE A 70 -6.30 4.28 0.47
C PHE A 70 -6.69 3.03 1.27
N GLU A 71 -7.97 2.92 1.64
CA GLU A 71 -8.51 1.70 2.20
C GLU A 71 -9.88 1.35 1.65
N PHE A 72 -10.18 0.05 1.62
CA PHE A 72 -11.51 -0.45 1.27
C PHE A 72 -11.79 -1.79 1.93
N ASN A 73 -13.08 -2.06 2.16
CA ASN A 73 -13.56 -3.37 2.60
C ASN A 73 -14.18 -4.12 1.41
N ILE A 74 -13.72 -5.33 1.13
CA ILE A 74 -14.14 -6.07 -0.07
C ILE A 74 -15.64 -6.44 -0.07
N ARG A 75 -16.29 -6.49 1.10
CA ARG A 75 -17.72 -6.84 1.22
C ARG A 75 -18.64 -5.65 0.95
N ASP A 76 -18.19 -4.45 1.31
CA ASP A 76 -19.02 -3.25 1.30
C ASP A 76 -18.71 -2.32 0.12
N THR A 77 -17.56 -2.51 -0.53
CA THR A 77 -17.10 -1.59 -1.58
C THR A 77 -17.76 -1.91 -2.92
N LYS A 78 -18.56 -0.97 -3.43
CA LYS A 78 -19.15 -1.05 -4.77
C LYS A 78 -18.10 -0.74 -5.85
N ALA A 79 -18.24 -1.34 -7.02
CA ALA A 79 -17.34 -1.11 -8.16
C ALA A 79 -17.21 0.38 -8.53
N ALA A 80 -18.29 1.16 -8.41
CA ALA A 80 -18.26 2.61 -8.65
C ALA A 80 -17.35 3.36 -7.66
N THR A 81 -17.32 2.94 -6.40
CA THR A 81 -16.42 3.49 -5.38
C THR A 81 -14.97 3.19 -5.77
N ILE A 82 -14.66 1.95 -6.15
CA ILE A 82 -13.32 1.56 -6.62
C ILE A 82 -12.91 2.39 -7.83
N ALA A 83 -13.79 2.57 -8.82
CA ALA A 83 -13.49 3.34 -10.02
C ALA A 83 -13.15 4.80 -9.70
N LYS A 84 -13.92 5.45 -8.82
CA LYS A 84 -13.66 6.81 -8.37
C LYS A 84 -12.32 6.91 -7.63
N LEU A 85 -12.02 5.95 -6.77
CA LEU A 85 -10.75 5.90 -6.04
C LEU A 85 -9.55 5.73 -6.98
N LEU A 86 -9.67 4.84 -7.98
CA LEU A 86 -8.63 4.68 -9.00
C LEU A 86 -8.39 5.98 -9.75
N GLU A 87 -9.45 6.74 -10.04
CA GLU A 87 -9.36 8.05 -10.69
C GLU A 87 -8.68 9.11 -9.81
N GLU A 88 -9.09 9.24 -8.54
CA GLU A 88 -8.51 10.18 -7.58
C GLU A 88 -7.02 9.91 -7.31
N HIS A 89 -6.62 8.63 -7.38
CA HIS A 89 -5.24 8.23 -7.14
C HIS A 89 -4.42 7.98 -8.42
N LYS A 90 -4.95 8.29 -9.61
CA LYS A 90 -4.24 8.11 -10.90
C LYS A 90 -2.83 8.70 -10.86
N ASP A 91 -2.65 9.89 -10.29
CA ASP A 91 -1.34 10.54 -10.20
C ASP A 91 -0.37 9.84 -9.25
N TYR A 92 -0.86 9.16 -8.21
CA TYR A 92 -0.02 8.37 -7.30
C TYR A 92 0.40 7.03 -7.92
N PHE A 93 -0.40 6.50 -8.84
CA PHE A 93 -0.11 5.26 -9.56
C PHE A 93 0.53 5.49 -10.94
N ASN A 94 0.74 6.74 -11.35
CA ASN A 94 1.41 7.06 -12.60
C ASN A 94 2.92 6.94 -12.45
N VAL A 95 3.42 5.69 -12.48
CA VAL A 95 4.85 5.34 -12.34
C VAL A 95 5.72 5.91 -13.49
N ASN A 96 5.14 6.58 -14.49
CA ASN A 96 5.80 7.02 -15.72
C ASN A 96 6.06 8.54 -15.85
N LYS A 97 5.88 9.36 -14.79
CA LYS A 97 6.11 10.81 -14.91
C LYS A 97 7.56 11.30 -14.67
N ASP A 98 8.54 10.41 -14.56
CA ASP A 98 9.97 10.78 -14.44
C ASP A 98 10.75 10.78 -15.78
N ASN A 99 10.08 10.88 -16.94
CA ASN A 99 10.74 10.97 -18.26
C ASN A 99 10.16 12.06 -19.18
N ILE A 100 9.95 13.28 -18.68
CA ILE A 100 9.80 14.44 -19.56
C ILE A 100 10.68 15.57 -19.04
N ALA A 101 11.96 15.52 -19.43
CA ALA A 101 12.68 16.73 -19.76
C ALA A 101 12.32 17.08 -21.22
N VAL A 102 11.58 18.17 -21.40
CA VAL A 102 11.66 19.06 -22.57
C VAL A 102 11.76 20.47 -22.02
#